data_AF-A0A9D3Z8R5-F1
#
_entry.id   AF-A0A9D3Z8R5-F1
#
_cell.length_a   1.000
_cell.length_b   1.000
_cell.length_c   1.000
_cell.angle_alpha   90.00
_cell.angle_beta   90.00
_cell.angle_gamma   90.00
#
_symmetry.space_group_name_H-M   'P 1'
#
loop_
_entity.id
_entity.type
_entity.pdbx_description
1 polymer ?
#
loop_
_entity_poly.entity_id
_entity_poly.type
_entity_poly.pdbx_seq_one_letter_code
_entity_poly.pdbx_strand_id
1 'polypeptide(L)' 'METLVRNRCQMCEQFPSKVLEKRRKLVPKMKDAQKEGKRSLIVYDILYVDGMPVRL' A
#
# COMPACT_ATOMS: atom_id res chain seq x y z
N MET A 1 24.17 11.74 -31.54
CA MET A 1 22.75 11.46 -31.29
C MET A 1 22.69 10.53 -30.09
N GLU A 2 22.62 11.10 -28.89
CA GLU A 2 22.77 10.40 -27.62
C GLU A 2 21.45 9.70 -27.27
N THR A 3 21.47 8.36 -27.20
CA THR A 3 20.29 7.57 -26.90
C THR A 3 19.92 7.76 -25.43
N LEU A 4 18.84 8.49 -25.16
CA LEU A 4 18.31 8.69 -23.81
C LEU A 4 17.85 7.34 -23.23
N VAL A 5 18.68 6.72 -22.39
CA VAL A 5 18.31 5.52 -21.62
C VAL A 5 17.13 5.90 -20.73
N ARG A 6 15.99 5.24 -20.94
CA ARG A 6 14.73 5.48 -20.25
C ARG A 6 14.87 5.06 -18.77
N ASN A 7 15.44 5.95 -17.96
CA ASN A 7 15.62 5.74 -16.53
C ASN A 7 14.24 5.82 -15.85
N ARG A 8 13.71 4.68 -15.39
CA ARG A 8 12.47 4.65 -14.61
C ARG A 8 12.81 5.04 -13.16
N CYS A 9 12.92 6.34 -12.90
CA CYS A 9 12.98 6.86 -11.53
C CYS A 9 11.63 6.61 -10.85
N GLN A 10 11.49 5.48 -10.15
CA GLN A 10 10.41 5.29 -9.20
C GLN A 10 10.68 6.17 -7.99
N MET A 11 10.00 7.31 -7.94
CA MET A 11 9.95 8.17 -6.76
C MET A 11 9.10 7.44 -5.71
N CYS A 12 9.74 6.57 -4.94
CA CYS A 12 9.08 5.89 -3.83
C CYS A 12 8.87 6.93 -2.74
N GLU A 13 7.62 7.26 -2.44
CA GLU A 13 7.26 8.03 -1.25
C GLU A 13 7.93 7.38 -0.03
N GLN A 14 8.88 8.09 0.59
CA GLN A 14 9.63 7.59 1.73
C GLN A 14 8.74 7.69 2.97
N PHE A 15 7.97 6.65 3.22
CA PHE A 15 7.27 6.50 4.49
C PHE A 15 8.27 6.27 5.63
N PRO A 16 7.99 6.75 6.85
CA PRO A 16 8.74 6.36 8.03
C PRO A 16 8.80 4.83 8.15
N SER A 17 9.91 4.29 8.64
CA SER A 17 10.08 2.84 8.86
C SER A 17 8.93 2.23 9.66
N LYS A 18 8.48 2.91 10.73
CA LYS A 18 7.32 2.51 11.55
C LYS A 18 6.03 2.35 10.74
N VAL A 19 5.80 3.21 9.74
CA VAL A 19 4.61 3.15 8.87
C VAL A 19 4.73 1.98 7.91
N LEU A 20 5.91 1.75 7.33
CA LEU A 20 6.16 0.61 6.44
C LEU A 20 5.95 -0.73 7.15
N GLU A 21 6.42 -0.85 8.40
CA GLU A 21 6.21 -2.05 9.21
C GLU A 21 4.73 -2.34 9.46
N LYS A 22 3.94 -1.31 9.79
CA LYS A 22 2.48 -1.46 9.93
C LYS A 22 1.82 -1.83 8.61
N ARG A 23 2.16 -1.18 7.50
CA ARG A 23 1.61 -1.49 6.17
C ARG A 23 1.90 -2.93 5.78
N ARG A 24 3.12 -3.45 6.01
CA ARG A 24 3.47 -4.84 5.74
C ARG A 24 2.53 -5.83 6.46
N LYS A 25 2.11 -5.52 7.69
CA LYS A 25 1.13 -6.34 8.45
C LYS A 25 -0.30 -6.22 7.91
N LEU A 26 -0.65 -5.10 7.29
CA LEU A 26 -1.99 -4.84 6.75
C LEU A 26 -2.20 -5.38 5.33
N VAL A 27 -1.14 -5.49 4.53
CA VAL A 27 -1.20 -6.05 3.17
C VAL A 27 -1.88 -7.43 3.10
N PRO A 28 -1.56 -8.43 3.96
CA PRO A 28 -2.27 -9.70 3.90
C PRO A 28 -3.77 -9.54 4.18
N LYS A 29 -4.16 -8.77 5.20
CA LYS A 29 -5.58 -8.51 5.52
C LYS A 29 -6.33 -7.80 4.39
N MET A 30 -5.66 -6.86 3.71
CA MET A 30 -6.20 -6.21 2.51
C MET A 30 -6.47 -7.23 1.40
N LYS A 31 -5.52 -8.14 1.16
CA LYS A 31 -5.66 -9.22 0.16
C LYS A 31 -6.77 -10.19 0.52
N ASP A 32 -6.92 -10.56 1.79
CA ASP A 32 -8.02 -11.42 2.24
C ASP A 32 -9.38 -10.73 2.02
N ALA A 33 -9.51 -9.45 2.38
CA ALA A 33 -10.73 -8.69 2.10
C ALA A 33 -11.04 -8.61 0.59
N GLN A 34 -10.02 -8.46 -0.26
CA GLN A 34 -10.19 -8.49 -1.72
C GLN A 34 -10.65 -9.86 -2.23
N LYS A 35 -10.14 -10.96 -1.66
CA LYS A 35 -10.60 -12.32 -1.99
C LYS A 35 -12.06 -12.55 -1.62
N GLU A 36 -12.53 -11.91 -0.54
CA GLU A 36 -13.94 -11.93 -0.14
C GLU A 36 -14.84 -11.00 -0.99
N GLY A 37 -14.28 -10.29 -1.98
CA GLY A 37 -15.02 -9.36 -2.83
C GLY A 37 -15.29 -7.98 -2.21
N LYS A 38 -14.65 -7.67 -1.08
CA LYS A 38 -14.80 -6.38 -0.38
C LYS A 38 -13.90 -5.32 -0.99
N ARG A 39 -14.31 -4.05 -0.92
CA ARG A 39 -13.46 -2.92 -1.33
C ARG A 39 -12.47 -2.62 -0.22
N SER A 40 -11.18 -2.85 -0.43
CA SER A 40 -10.17 -2.57 0.59
C SER A 40 -9.02 -1.70 0.08
N LEU A 41 -8.54 -0.80 0.94
CA LEU A 41 -7.44 0.11 0.64
C LEU A 41 -6.64 0.45 1.91
N ILE A 42 -5.34 0.70 1.77
CA ILE A 42 -4.49 1.12 2.89
C ILE A 42 -4.11 2.59 2.69
N VAL A 43 -4.63 3.48 3.53
CA VAL A 43 -4.21 4.88 3.61
C VAL A 43 -3.23 5.03 4.76
N TYR A 44 -2.02 5.53 4.49
CA TYR A 44 -0.97 5.67 5.48
C TYR A 44 -0.70 4.32 6.20
N ASP A 45 -1.05 4.17 7.48
CA ASP A 45 -0.96 2.93 8.26
C ASP A 45 -2.32 2.33 8.66
N ILE A 46 -3.40 2.71 7.98
CA ILE A 46 -4.77 2.26 8.30
C ILE A 46 -5.34 1.48 7.11
N LEU A 47 -5.85 0.28 7.37
CA LEU A 47 -6.62 -0.50 6.40
C LEU A 47 -8.08 -0.11 6.49
N TYR A 48 -8.69 0.23 5.36
CA TYR A 48 -10.12 0.41 5.21
C TYR A 48 -10.70 -0.78 4.45
N VAL A 49 -11.85 -1.28 4.91
CA VAL A 49 -12.64 -2.33 4.24
C VAL A 49 -14.07 -1.83 4.15
N ASP A 50 -14.62 -1.75 2.94
CA ASP A 50 -15.93 -1.17 2.62
C ASP A 50 -16.12 0.24 3.22
N GLY A 51 -15.04 1.03 3.23
CA GLY A 51 -15.01 2.39 3.76
C GLY A 51 -14.85 2.48 5.28
N MET A 52 -14.85 1.35 6.01
CA MET A 52 -14.69 1.32 7.46
C MET A 52 -13.23 1.04 7.86
N PRO A 53 -12.65 1.79 8.81
CA PRO A 53 -11.30 1.55 9.28
C PRO A 53 -11.25 0.26 10.11
N VAL A 54 -10.37 -0.65 9.71
CA VAL A 54 -10.06 -1.87 10.46
C VAL A 54 -9.07 -1.50 11.57
N ARG A 55 -9.56 -1.47 12.81
CA ARG A 55 -8.69 -1.36 13.98
C ARG A 55 -8.05 -2.73 14.23
N LEU A 56 -6.72 -2.76 14.23
CA LEU A 56 -5.93 -3.94 14.61
C LEU A 56 -5.94 -4.15 16.12
#